data_AF-A0A7S2J3L1-F1
#
_entry.id   AF-A0A7S2J3L1-F1
#
_cell.length_a   1.000
_cell.length_b   1.000
_cell.length_c   1.000
_cell.angle_alpha   90.00
_cell.angle_beta   90.00
_cell.angle_gamma   90.00
#
_symmetry.space_group_name_H-M   'P 1'
#
loop_
_entity.id
_entity.type
_entity.pdbx_description
1 polymer ?
#
loop_
_entity_poly.entity_id
_entity_poly.type
_entity_poly.pdbx_seq_one_letter_code
_entity_poly.pdbx_strand_id
1 'polypeptide(L)'
;QTLREAVVHAILREVAHVLEHVLLKGGPQRQYAPDDVPLLREDLALLRDFFLARDHSGTPQGVPAQRVDEACRPLTSLLVLLGTPSELLIRMAENDHSQPPASPASMGRVLGARSEVAAGGVEGGGSCCDGQVDTSIWTAQKIAQ
;
A
#
# COMPACT_ATOMS: atom_id res chain seq x y z
N GLN A 1 3.47 2.25 29.37
CA GLN A 1 3.95 2.60 28.02
C GLN A 1 4.75 3.89 28.12
N THR A 2 5.97 3.93 27.59
CA THR A 2 6.84 5.12 27.66
C THR A 2 6.58 6.07 26.49
N LEU A 3 6.94 7.36 26.62
CA LEU A 3 6.84 8.33 25.51
C LEU A 3 7.62 7.85 24.27
N ARG A 4 8.83 7.31 24.48
CA ARG A 4 9.67 6.76 23.42
C ARG A 4 8.92 5.67 22.64
N GLU A 5 8.36 4.70 23.35
CA GLU A 5 7.63 3.58 22.76
C GLU A 5 6.40 4.06 21.97
N ALA A 6 5.67 5.07 22.49
CA ALA A 6 4.53 5.65 21.81
C ALA A 6 4.93 6.35 20.49
N VAL A 7 6.01 7.13 20.52
CA VAL A 7 6.55 7.82 19.33
C VAL A 7 7.03 6.82 18.28
N VAL A 8 7.82 5.82 18.68
CA VAL A 8 8.32 4.79 17.76
C VAL A 8 7.18 3.98 17.16
N HIS A 9 6.15 3.65 17.95
CA HIS A 9 4.96 2.99 17.43
C HIS A 9 4.17 3.85 16.44
N ALA A 10 4.05 5.16 16.68
CA ALA A 10 3.42 6.07 15.73
C ALA A 10 4.19 6.14 14.40
N ILE A 11 5.53 6.20 14.47
CA ILE A 11 6.39 6.15 13.27
C ILE A 11 6.16 4.84 12.51
N LEU A 12 6.18 3.69 13.19
CA LEU A 12 5.90 2.40 12.55
C LEU A 12 4.55 2.39 11.81
N ARG A 13 3.50 2.90 12.46
CA ARG A 13 2.16 2.96 11.86
C ARG A 13 2.15 3.81 10.60
N GLU A 14 2.77 4.99 10.63
CA GLU A 14 2.84 5.87 9.46
C GLU A 14 3.70 5.28 8.34
N VAL A 15 4.83 4.66 8.67
CA VAL A 15 5.65 3.97 7.65
C VAL A 15 4.86 2.85 6.99
N ALA A 16 4.16 2.01 7.77
CA ALA A 16 3.34 0.94 7.23
C ALA A 16 2.22 1.48 6.32
N HIS A 17 1.54 2.55 6.76
CA HIS A 17 0.48 3.20 6.01
C HIS A 17 0.98 3.85 4.70
N VAL A 18 2.13 4.52 4.73
CA VAL A 18 2.73 5.12 3.52
C VAL A 18 3.16 4.05 2.54
N LEU A 19 3.76 2.94 2.99
CA LEU A 19 4.10 1.82 2.12
C LEU A 19 2.85 1.23 1.46
N GLU A 20 1.77 1.04 2.22
CA GLU A 20 0.49 0.58 1.67
C GLU A 20 -0.03 1.55 0.61
N HIS A 21 0.02 2.85 0.89
CA HIS A 21 -0.39 3.89 -0.05
C HIS A 21 0.44 3.87 -1.33
N VAL A 22 1.77 3.74 -1.23
CA VAL A 22 2.67 3.66 -2.37
C VAL A 22 2.42 2.39 -3.20
N LEU A 23 2.10 1.27 -2.55
CA LEU A 23 1.73 0.03 -3.23
C LEU A 23 0.42 0.18 -4.01
N LEU A 24 -0.58 0.86 -3.44
CA LEU A 24 -1.91 1.01 -4.05
C LEU A 24 -2.06 2.22 -4.99
N LYS A 25 -1.24 3.27 -4.82
CA LYS A 25 -1.38 4.58 -5.48
C LYS A 25 -0.09 5.06 -6.14
N GLY A 26 0.83 4.15 -6.44
CA GLY A 26 2.13 4.47 -7.05
C GLY A 26 2.09 4.99 -8.50
N GLY A 27 0.91 5.30 -9.05
CA GLY A 27 0.72 5.86 -10.39
C GLY A 27 0.49 4.82 -11.49
N PRO A 28 0.07 5.25 -12.68
CA PRO A 28 -0.40 4.37 -13.76
C PRO A 28 0.70 3.50 -14.39
N GLN A 29 1.98 3.87 -14.20
CA GLN A 29 3.13 3.14 -14.75
C GLN A 29 3.62 2.02 -13.83
N ARG A 30 3.13 1.96 -12.58
CA ARG A 30 3.61 1.00 -11.60
C ARG A 30 2.82 -0.29 -11.71
N GLN A 31 3.52 -1.35 -12.10
CA GLN A 31 2.97 -2.70 -12.22
C GLN A 31 3.70 -3.61 -11.23
N TYR A 32 2.95 -4.50 -10.60
CA TYR A 32 3.51 -5.54 -9.73
C TYR A 32 3.24 -6.89 -10.35
N ALA A 33 4.29 -7.68 -10.51
CA ALA A 33 4.20 -9.08 -10.86
C ALA A 33 4.07 -9.93 -9.59
N PRO A 34 3.46 -11.13 -9.66
CA PRO A 34 3.45 -12.07 -8.54
C PRO A 34 4.85 -12.39 -8.00
N ASP A 35 5.87 -12.35 -8.86
CA ASP A 35 7.28 -12.60 -8.51
C ASP A 35 7.92 -11.48 -7.67
N ASP A 36 7.30 -10.30 -7.58
CA ASP A 36 7.75 -9.21 -6.71
C ASP A 36 7.35 -9.43 -5.24
N VAL A 37 6.33 -10.27 -5.00
CA VAL A 37 5.75 -10.48 -3.67
C VAL A 37 6.75 -11.07 -2.66
N PRO A 38 7.59 -12.07 -3.00
CA PRO A 38 8.65 -12.53 -2.09
C PRO A 38 9.59 -11.42 -1.65
N LEU A 39 10.01 -10.54 -2.58
CA LEU A 39 10.90 -9.42 -2.27
C LEU A 39 10.24 -8.44 -1.29
N LEU A 40 8.98 -8.09 -1.53
CA LEU A 40 8.22 -7.21 -0.63
C LEU A 40 7.97 -7.85 0.75
N ARG A 41 7.90 -9.19 0.84
CA ARG A 41 7.78 -9.90 2.13
C ARG A 41 9.08 -9.86 2.91
N GLU A 42 10.23 -9.97 2.23
CA GLU A 42 11.54 -9.81 2.85
C GLU A 42 11.71 -8.39 3.40
N ASP A 43 11.35 -7.37 2.62
CA ASP A 43 11.36 -5.97 3.07
C ASP A 43 10.46 -5.75 4.30
N LEU A 44 9.26 -6.33 4.29
CA LEU A 44 8.35 -6.26 5.44
C LEU A 44 8.91 -6.97 6.68
N ALA A 45 9.63 -8.08 6.50
CA ALA A 45 10.30 -8.78 7.60
C ALA A 45 11.41 -7.89 8.21
N LEU A 46 12.23 -7.26 7.36
CA LEU A 46 13.26 -6.32 7.80
C LEU A 46 12.66 -5.12 8.54
N LEU A 47 11.55 -4.57 8.04
CA LEU A 47 10.83 -3.48 8.71
C LEU A 47 10.37 -3.90 10.11
N ARG A 48 9.77 -5.09 10.23
CA ARG A 48 9.30 -5.62 11.51
C ARG A 48 10.45 -5.82 12.49
N ASP A 49 11.55 -6.41 12.04
CA ASP A 49 12.73 -6.65 12.87
C ASP A 49 13.39 -5.34 13.32
N PHE A 50 13.43 -4.34 12.45
CA PHE A 50 13.91 -2.99 12.79
C PHE A 50 13.13 -2.39 13.96
N PHE A 51 11.80 -2.45 13.94
CA PHE A 51 10.96 -1.88 14.99
C PHE A 51 10.85 -2.75 16.25
N LEU A 52 11.07 -4.07 16.15
CA LEU A 52 11.27 -4.94 17.31
C LEU A 52 12.58 -4.62 18.04
N ALA A 53 13.61 -4.21 17.29
CA ALA A 53 14.94 -3.84 17.79
C ALA A 53 15.50 -4.86 18.78
N ARG A 54 15.73 -6.08 18.31
CA ARG A 54 16.29 -7.16 19.13
C ARG A 54 17.76 -6.88 19.42
N ASP A 55 18.16 -7.08 20.67
CA ASP A 55 19.58 -7.06 21.05
C ASP A 55 20.32 -8.35 20.64
N HIS A 56 21.61 -8.42 20.96
CA HIS A 56 22.44 -9.61 20.69
C HIS A 56 21.95 -10.88 21.41
N SER A 57 21.09 -10.77 22.43
CA SER A 57 20.48 -11.89 23.14
C SER A 57 19.14 -12.32 22.51
N GLY A 58 18.63 -11.58 21.52
CA GLY A 58 17.34 -11.81 20.89
C GLY A 58 16.16 -11.15 21.63
N THR A 59 16.43 -10.38 22.69
CA THR A 59 15.40 -9.72 23.50
C THR A 59 14.94 -8.44 22.80
N PRO A 60 13.62 -8.25 22.57
CA PRO A 60 13.12 -7.05 21.90
C PRO A 60 13.23 -5.82 22.82
N GLN A 61 13.89 -4.77 22.34
CA GLN A 61 14.05 -3.49 23.05
C GLN A 61 13.15 -2.38 22.48
N GLY A 62 12.51 -2.65 21.34
CA GLY A 62 11.68 -1.72 20.59
C GLY A 62 10.19 -1.81 20.92
N VAL A 63 9.37 -1.78 19.87
CA VAL A 63 7.91 -1.88 19.97
C VAL A 63 7.52 -3.34 20.28
N PRO A 64 6.53 -3.59 21.18
CA PRO A 64 6.06 -4.95 21.44
C PRO A 64 5.59 -5.66 20.17
N ALA A 65 5.93 -6.94 20.03
CA ALA A 65 5.65 -7.72 18.81
C ALA A 65 4.19 -7.66 18.36
N GLN A 66 3.25 -7.77 19.31
CA GLN A 66 1.82 -7.65 19.01
C GLN A 66 1.46 -6.32 18.32
N ARG A 67 2.06 -5.21 18.75
CA ARG A 67 1.82 -3.89 18.15
C ARG A 67 2.49 -3.73 16.80
N VAL A 68 3.64 -4.39 16.61
CA VAL A 68 4.29 -4.47 15.30
C VAL A 68 3.41 -5.26 14.33
N ASP A 69 2.86 -6.39 14.77
CA ASP A 69 1.93 -7.21 14.00
C ASP A 69 0.67 -6.46 13.62
N GLU A 70 0.05 -5.75 14.57
CA GLU A 70 -1.14 -4.95 14.33
C GLU A 70 -0.88 -3.82 13.33
N ALA A 71 0.24 -3.11 13.45
CA ALA A 71 0.60 -2.03 12.53
C ALA A 71 0.91 -2.53 11.11
N CYS A 72 1.55 -3.71 10.99
CA CYS A 72 1.93 -4.29 9.70
C CYS A 72 0.82 -5.13 9.05
N ARG A 73 -0.28 -5.42 9.77
CA ARG A 73 -1.36 -6.29 9.28
C ARG A 73 -1.94 -5.87 7.92
N PRO A 74 -2.24 -4.59 7.66
CA PRO A 74 -2.78 -4.17 6.37
C PRO A 74 -1.83 -4.49 5.21
N LEU A 75 -0.54 -4.21 5.38
CA LEU A 75 0.50 -4.56 4.41
C LEU A 75 0.59 -6.07 4.19
N THR A 76 0.59 -6.87 5.26
CA THR A 76 0.61 -8.34 5.13
C THR A 76 -0.57 -8.85 4.32
N SER A 77 -1.78 -8.33 4.59
CA SER A 77 -2.99 -8.66 3.83
C SER A 77 -2.90 -8.23 2.37
N LEU A 78 -2.37 -7.04 2.11
CA LEU A 78 -2.15 -6.54 0.75
C LEU A 78 -1.17 -7.43 -0.03
N LEU A 79 -0.06 -7.86 0.58
CA LEU A 79 0.89 -8.77 -0.06
C LEU A 79 0.30 -10.16 -0.34
N VAL A 80 -0.66 -10.62 0.47
CA VAL A 80 -1.42 -11.85 0.16
C VAL A 80 -2.27 -11.64 -1.09
N LEU A 81 -3.01 -10.52 -1.18
CA LEU A 81 -3.82 -10.20 -2.35
C LEU A 81 -2.99 -10.05 -3.61
N LEU A 82 -1.86 -9.34 -3.55
CA LEU A 82 -0.94 -9.15 -4.68
C LEU A 82 -0.35 -10.48 -5.18
N GLY A 83 -0.11 -11.44 -4.29
CA GLY A 83 0.39 -12.77 -4.65
C GLY A 83 -0.70 -13.76 -5.04
N THR A 84 -1.97 -13.39 -4.95
CA THR A 84 -3.09 -14.29 -5.29
C THR A 84 -3.37 -14.22 -6.79
N PRO A 85 -3.46 -15.37 -7.49
CA PRO A 85 -3.86 -15.40 -8.90
C PRO A 85 -5.20 -14.70 -9.14
N SER A 86 -5.28 -13.96 -10.25
CA SER A 86 -6.46 -13.18 -10.64
C SER A 86 -7.74 -14.00 -10.65
N GLU A 87 -7.67 -15.25 -11.11
CA GLU A 87 -8.79 -16.18 -11.21
C GLU A 87 -9.42 -16.46 -9.84
N LEU A 88 -8.59 -16.56 -8.79
CA LEU A 88 -9.07 -16.75 -7.43
C LEU A 88 -9.68 -15.46 -6.88
N LEU A 89 -9.08 -14.31 -7.17
CA LEU A 89 -9.63 -13.01 -6.77
C LEU A 89 -11.00 -12.74 -7.38
N ILE A 90 -11.19 -13.08 -8.66
CA ILE A 90 -12.48 -12.96 -9.35
C ILE A 90 -13.53 -13.85 -8.68
N ARG A 91 -13.21 -15.13 -8.44
CA ARG A 91 -14.13 -16.06 -7.75
C ARG A 91 -14.49 -15.59 -6.34
N MET A 92 -13.53 -15.05 -5.59
CA MET A 92 -13.78 -14.49 -4.27
C MET A 92 -14.74 -13.30 -4.34
N ALA A 93 -14.54 -12.40 -5.31
CA ALA A 93 -15.41 -11.25 -5.50
C ALA A 93 -16.84 -11.66 -5.94
N GLU A 94 -16.98 -12.64 -6.82
CA GLU A 94 -18.28 -13.17 -7.25
C GLU A 94 -19.05 -13.81 -6.08
N ASN A 95 -18.35 -14.52 -5.19
CA ASN A 95 -18.94 -15.11 -3.99
C ASN A 95 -19.40 -14.04 -2.99
N ASP A 96 -18.69 -12.92 -2.85
CA ASP A 96 -19.10 -11.79 -2.00
C ASP A 96 -20.38 -11.11 -2.50
N HIS A 97 -20.60 -11.03 -3.82
CA HIS A 97 -21.84 -10.50 -4.40
C HIS A 97 -23.06 -11.43 -4.24
N SER A 98 -22.82 -12.68 -3.83
CA SER A 98 -23.88 -13.65 -3.55
C SER A 98 -24.45 -13.52 -2.12
N GLN A 99 -23.87 -12.65 -1.28
CA GLN A 99 -24.51 -12.20 -0.03
C GLN A 99 -25.31 -10.90 -0.25
N PRO A 100 -26.56 -10.80 0.25
CA PRO A 100 -27.35 -9.58 0.12
C PRO A 100 -26.67 -8.40 0.84
N PRO A 101 -26.73 -7.17 0.29
CA PRO A 101 -25.87 -6.07 0.71
C PRO A 101 -26.24 -5.50 2.09
N ALA A 102 -25.28 -5.49 3.01
CA ALA A 102 -25.25 -4.52 4.09
C ALA A 102 -24.66 -3.19 3.57
N SER A 103 -25.52 -2.42 2.90
CA SER A 103 -25.36 -1.01 2.50
C SER A 103 -24.34 -0.66 1.38
N PRO A 104 -24.61 0.38 0.56
CA PRO A 104 -24.08 0.48 -0.82
C PRO A 104 -22.83 1.35 -1.00
N ALA A 105 -22.13 1.78 0.06
CA ALA A 105 -21.21 2.93 -0.06
C ALA A 105 -19.73 2.62 -0.39
N SER A 106 -19.28 1.37 -0.38
CA SER A 106 -17.83 1.05 -0.31
C SER A 106 -17.18 0.48 -1.59
N MET A 107 -17.95 0.11 -2.62
CA MET A 107 -17.47 -0.79 -3.69
C MET A 107 -16.71 -0.11 -4.85
N GLY A 108 -16.81 1.21 -5.03
CA GLY A 108 -16.30 1.89 -6.23
C GLY A 108 -14.78 2.07 -6.33
N ARG A 109 -13.98 1.76 -5.31
CA ARG A 109 -12.57 2.21 -5.24
C ARG A 109 -11.50 1.17 -5.62
N VAL A 110 -11.85 -0.12 -5.69
CA VAL A 110 -10.86 -1.20 -5.86
C VAL A 110 -10.59 -1.55 -7.33
N LEU A 111 -11.55 -1.31 -8.23
CA LEU A 111 -11.46 -1.75 -9.63
C LEU A 111 -10.65 -0.82 -10.56
N GLY A 112 -10.31 0.40 -10.12
CA GLY A 112 -9.62 1.39 -10.97
C GLY A 112 -8.09 1.22 -11.08
N ALA A 113 -7.49 0.25 -10.38
CA ALA A 113 -6.03 0.14 -10.26
C ALA A 113 -5.39 -0.96 -11.12
N ARG A 114 -6.15 -1.67 -11.95
CA ARG A 114 -5.64 -2.80 -12.75
C ARG A 114 -5.68 -2.50 -14.26
N SER A 115 -4.54 -2.66 -14.92
CA SER A 115 -4.29 -2.37 -16.35
C SER A 115 -4.90 -3.37 -17.33
N GLU A 116 -5.81 -4.24 -16.92
CA GLU A 116 -6.44 -5.24 -17.80
C GLU A 116 -7.78 -4.75 -18.41
N VAL A 117 -8.25 -3.56 -18.05
CA VAL A 117 -9.47 -2.96 -18.62
C VAL A 117 -9.11 -1.74 -19.47
N ALA A 118 -8.34 -1.97 -20.53
CA ALA A 118 -8.18 -1.03 -21.62
C ALA A 118 -8.83 -1.61 -22.88
N ALA A 119 -10.13 -1.38 -23.05
CA ALA A 119 -10.77 -1.21 -24.36
C ALA A 119 -12.29 -0.96 -24.21
N GLY A 120 -12.80 0.09 -24.85
CA GLY A 120 -14.22 0.23 -25.18
C GLY A 120 -14.81 1.59 -24.83
N GLY A 121 -14.61 2.58 -25.69
CA GLY A 121 -15.09 3.93 -25.50
C GLY A 121 -16.61 4.09 -25.63
N VAL A 122 -17.12 5.17 -25.04
CA VAL A 122 -18.34 5.86 -25.47
C VAL A 122 -18.12 7.36 -25.26
N GLU A 123 -18.40 8.11 -26.31
CA GLU A 123 -18.37 9.57 -26.43
C GLU A 123 -19.37 10.25 -25.47
N GLY A 124 -18.99 11.41 -24.94
CA GLY A 124 -19.91 12.28 -24.20
C GLY A 124 -19.20 13.54 -23.72
N GLY A 125 -19.39 14.64 -24.45
CA GLY A 125 -18.73 15.92 -24.22
C GLY A 125 -19.09 16.61 -22.91
N GLY A 126 -18.16 17.44 -22.44
CA GLY A 126 -18.32 18.29 -21.25
C GLY A 126 -17.10 19.17 -21.05
N SER A 127 -17.19 20.38 -21.57
CA SER A 127 -16.21 21.48 -21.51
C SER A 127 -16.05 22.07 -20.10
N CYS A 128 -14.92 22.79 -19.90
CA CYS A 128 -14.54 23.69 -18.80
C CYS A 128 -13.92 22.97 -17.57
N CYS A 129 -12.73 23.31 -17.05
CA CYS A 129 -12.12 24.63 -16.91
C CYS A 129 -10.58 24.52 -16.90
N ASP A 130 -9.94 25.55 -17.44
CA ASP A 130 -8.51 25.85 -17.30
C ASP A 130 -8.05 25.94 -15.84
N GLY A 131 -6.85 25.42 -15.58
CA GLY A 131 -6.18 25.49 -14.29
C GLY A 131 -4.67 25.32 -14.46
N GLN A 132 -4.04 26.28 -15.11
CA GLN A 132 -2.59 26.40 -15.22
C GLN A 132 -1.98 26.66 -13.83
N VAL A 133 -1.17 25.73 -13.33
CA VAL A 133 -0.29 25.97 -12.18
C VAL A 133 1.13 25.56 -12.56
N ASP A 134 1.96 26.59 -12.63
CA ASP A 134 3.38 26.62 -12.93
C ASP A 134 4.17 25.93 -11.80
N THR A 135 5.02 24.95 -12.12
CA THR A 135 5.96 24.32 -11.19
C THR A 135 7.42 24.57 -11.58
N SER A 136 7.71 25.79 -12.05
CA SER A 136 9.07 26.30 -12.18
C SER A 136 9.69 26.68 -10.82
N ILE A 137 9.76 25.76 -9.86
CA ILE A 137 10.58 25.92 -8.65
C ILE A 137 11.13 24.54 -8.26
N TRP A 138 12.46 24.45 -8.10
CA TRP A 138 13.28 23.29 -7.68
C TRP A 138 13.84 22.41 -8.80
N THR A 139 14.99 22.79 -9.36
CA THR A 139 16.27 22.13 -9.05
C THR A 139 17.44 22.80 -9.77
N ALA A 140 18.18 23.62 -9.04
CA ALA A 140 19.59 23.86 -9.31
C ALA A 140 20.36 23.40 -8.07
N GLN A 141 21.07 22.28 -8.14
CA GLN A 141 22.32 22.14 -7.39
C GLN A 141 23.21 21.07 -8.05
N LYS A 142 24.13 21.57 -8.89
CA LYS A 142 25.34 20.88 -9.35
C LYS A 142 26.23 20.64 -8.12
N ILE A 143 26.69 19.40 -7.92
CA ILE A 143 27.85 19.09 -7.08
C ILE A 143 28.91 18.44 -7.97
N ALA A 144 30.13 18.87 -7.73
CA ALA A 144 31.35 18.62 -8.47
C ALA A 144 31.74 17.14 -8.57
N GLN A 145 32.32 16.77 -9.70
CA GLN A 145 33.62 16.09 -9.82
C GLN A 145 34.17 16.33 -11.23
#